data_AF-A0A4Z2D0E7-F1
#
_entry.id   AF-A0A4Z2D0E7-F1
#
_cell.length_a   1.000
_cell.length_b   1.000
_cell.length_c   1.000
_cell.angle_alpha   90.00
_cell.angle_beta   90.00
_cell.angle_gamma   90.00
#
_symmetry.space_group_name_H-M   'P 1'
#
loop_
_entity.id
_entity.type
_entity.pdbx_description
1 polymer ?
#
loop_
_entity_poly.entity_id
_entity_poly.type
_entity_poly.pdbx_seq_one_letter_code
_entity_poly.pdbx_strand_id
1 'polypeptide(L)'
;MQKSIRANEHQLYYLVNKARDHNLAQLTGNLWKKSLDTSKWQLRYFVLYQNLLFYFDGERAERPSGVIFLESSYCEPNVNLKSGRDDKSGVQQGV
;
A
#
# COMPACT_ATOMS: atom_id res chain seq x y z
N MET A 1 8.36 11.28 -11.37
CA MET A 1 8.22 12.21 -10.22
C MET A 1 6.88 11.97 -9.56
N GLN A 2 6.86 11.52 -8.30
CA GLN A 2 5.60 11.39 -7.55
C GLN A 2 5.06 12.79 -7.28
N LYS A 3 3.90 13.13 -7.84
CA LYS A 3 3.26 14.43 -7.61
C LYS A 3 2.75 14.45 -6.16
N SER A 4 3.24 15.38 -5.35
CA SER A 4 2.71 15.56 -3.99
C SER A 4 1.31 16.16 -4.08
N ILE A 5 0.30 15.47 -3.56
CA ILE A 5 -1.02 16.08 -3.36
C ILE A 5 -0.95 16.98 -2.13
N ARG A 6 -1.41 18.22 -2.29
CA ARG A 6 -1.84 19.06 -1.17
C ARG A 6 -3.35 18.89 -1.03
N ALA A 7 -3.79 18.37 0.09
CA ALA A 7 -5.20 18.20 0.41
C ALA A 7 -5.51 18.91 1.73
N ASN A 8 -6.71 19.48 1.82
CA ASN A 8 -7.26 19.94 3.09
C ASN A 8 -7.54 18.71 3.97
N GLU A 9 -7.10 18.75 5.22
CA GLU A 9 -7.27 17.67 6.20
C GLU A 9 -8.75 17.26 6.38
N HIS A 10 -9.68 18.23 6.44
CA HIS A 10 -11.11 17.92 6.58
C HIS A 10 -11.67 17.17 5.37
N GLN A 11 -11.26 17.59 4.16
CA GLN A 11 -11.67 16.92 2.92
C GLN A 11 -11.07 15.52 2.85
N LEU A 12 -9.83 15.35 3.31
CA LEU A 12 -9.17 14.05 3.36
C LEU A 12 -9.89 13.08 4.29
N TYR A 13 -10.25 13.52 5.51
CA TYR A 13 -11.01 12.68 6.44
C TYR A 13 -12.39 12.33 5.92
N TYR A 14 -13.08 13.27 5.27
CA TYR A 14 -14.35 12.98 4.62
C TYR A 14 -14.22 11.84 3.61
N LEU A 15 -13.19 11.89 2.75
CA LEU A 15 -12.93 10.85 1.75
C LEU A 15 -12.53 9.51 2.39
N VAL A 16 -11.75 9.52 3.48
CA VAL A 16 -11.41 8.30 4.24
C VAL A 16 -12.65 7.63 4.81
N ASN A 17 -13.56 8.41 5.40
CA ASN A 17 -14.82 7.88 5.93
C ASN A 17 -15.65 7.27 4.81
N LYS A 18 -15.75 7.96 3.67
CA LYS A 18 -16.42 7.42 2.47
C LYS A 18 -15.76 6.16 1.94
N ALA A 19 -14.44 6.09 1.96
CA ALA A 19 -13.70 4.90 1.54
C ALA A 19 -13.92 3.71 2.48
N ARG A 20 -14.24 3.94 3.75
CA ARG A 20 -14.50 2.88 4.74
C ARG A 20 -15.94 2.40 4.78
N ASP A 21 -16.88 3.17 4.24
CA ASP A 21 -18.23 2.68 4.02
C ASP A 21 -18.14 1.44 3.11
N HIS A 22 -18.52 0.27 3.66
CA HIS A 22 -18.27 -1.07 3.08
C HIS A 22 -18.74 -1.26 1.62
N ASN A 23 -19.56 -0.35 1.09
CA ASN A 23 -20.11 -0.42 -0.26
C ASN A 23 -19.37 0.47 -1.27
N LEU A 24 -18.36 1.23 -0.85
CA LEU A 24 -17.73 2.27 -1.67
C LEU A 24 -16.25 2.03 -1.96
N ALA A 25 -15.51 1.37 -1.06
CA ALA A 25 -14.15 0.93 -1.38
C ALA A 25 -14.18 -0.13 -2.49
N GLN A 26 -13.31 0.04 -3.49
CA GLN A 26 -13.19 -0.93 -4.57
C GLN A 26 -12.36 -2.13 -4.15
N LEU A 27 -11.27 -1.88 -3.41
CA LEU A 27 -10.35 -2.91 -2.94
C LEU A 27 -9.74 -2.49 -1.60
N THR A 28 -9.59 -3.45 -0.69
CA THR A 28 -8.88 -3.26 0.58
C THR A 28 -7.98 -4.45 0.87
N GLY A 29 -6.94 -4.24 1.66
CA GLY A 29 -6.06 -5.33 2.09
C GLY A 29 -4.70 -4.89 2.59
N ASN A 30 -3.97 -5.85 3.15
CA ASN A 30 -2.62 -5.62 3.65
C ASN A 30 -1.59 -5.79 2.53
N LEU A 31 -0.74 -4.78 2.33
CA LEU A 31 0.38 -4.84 1.39
C LEU A 31 1.67 -4.39 2.09
N TRP A 32 2.79 -4.95 1.65
CA TRP A 32 4.10 -4.45 2.05
C TRP A 32 4.43 -3.20 1.25
N LYS A 33 4.79 -2.12 1.95
CA LYS A 33 5.22 -0.86 1.37
C LYS A 33 6.63 -0.53 1.82
N LYS A 34 7.53 -0.19 0.88
CA LYS A 34 8.85 0.36 1.22
C LYS A 34 8.69 1.82 1.69
N SER A 35 9.18 2.11 2.89
CA SER A 35 9.25 3.47 3.43
C SER A 35 10.25 4.30 2.61
N LEU A 36 9.89 5.55 2.30
CA LEU A 36 10.81 6.46 1.59
C LEU A 36 11.94 6.93 2.51
N ASP A 37 11.63 7.15 3.79
CA ASP A 37 12.59 7.70 4.76
C ASP A 37 13.58 6.64 5.24
N THR A 38 13.07 5.44 5.54
CA THR A 38 13.89 4.38 6.17
C THR A 38 14.32 3.30 5.18
N SER A 39 13.77 3.27 3.96
CA SER A 39 13.96 2.20 2.98
C SER A 39 13.57 0.78 3.46
N LYS A 40 12.89 0.66 4.61
CA LYS A 40 12.41 -0.62 5.14
C LYS A 40 11.03 -0.95 4.59
N TRP A 41 10.76 -2.24 4.37
CA TRP A 41 9.43 -2.74 4.07
C TRP A 41 8.58 -2.75 5.35
N GLN A 42 7.37 -2.22 5.27
CA GLN A 42 6.40 -2.19 6.37
C GLN A 42 5.06 -2.70 5.86
N LEU A 43 4.40 -3.55 6.67
CA LEU A 43 3.04 -3.98 6.38
C LEU A 43 2.11 -2.81 6.68
N ARG A 44 1.26 -2.45 5.71
CA ARG A 44 0.25 -1.39 5.86
C ARG A 44 -1.07 -1.90 5.33
N TYR A 45 -2.16 -1.42 5.92
CA TYR A 45 -3.49 -1.68 5.40
C TYR A 45 -3.82 -0.62 4.35
N PHE A 46 -4.29 -1.04 3.18
CA PHE A 46 -4.60 -0.17 2.05
C PHE A 46 -6.10 -0.17 1.77
N VAL A 47 -6.60 0.99 1.36
CA VAL A 47 -7.97 1.18 0.88
C VAL A 47 -7.92 1.96 -0.42
N LEU A 48 -8.40 1.35 -1.49
CA LEU A 48 -8.57 1.98 -2.79
C LEU A 48 -9.99 2.55 -2.91
N TYR A 49 -10.08 3.85 -3.10
CA TYR A 49 -11.33 4.56 -3.32
C TYR A 49 -11.16 5.54 -4.48
N GLN A 50 -11.89 5.30 -5.58
CA GLN A 50 -11.71 6.02 -6.84
C GLN A 50 -10.25 5.93 -7.33
N ASN A 51 -9.60 7.07 -7.61
CA ASN A 51 -8.17 7.17 -7.95
C ASN A 51 -7.29 7.55 -6.74
N LEU A 52 -7.78 7.35 -5.52
CA LEU A 52 -7.04 7.58 -4.28
C LEU A 52 -6.75 6.25 -3.57
N LEU A 53 -5.49 6.04 -3.24
CA LEU A 53 -5.03 4.90 -2.46
C LEU A 53 -4.57 5.36 -1.09
N PHE A 54 -5.41 5.14 -0.10
CA PHE A 54 -5.12 5.41 1.30
C PHE A 54 -4.33 4.26 1.90
N TYR A 55 -3.45 4.56 2.85
CA TYR A 55 -2.79 3.54 3.65
C TYR A 55 -2.73 3.91 5.12
N PHE A 56 -2.82 2.90 5.96
CA PHE A 56 -2.95 3.00 7.40
C PHE A 56 -1.90 2.13 8.09
N ASP A 57 -1.57 2.48 9.33
CA ASP A 57 -0.68 1.68 10.17
C ASP A 57 -1.26 0.28 10.46
N GLY A 58 -2.58 0.17 10.47
CA GLY A 58 -3.32 -1.09 10.55
C GLY A 58 -4.78 -0.90 10.16
N GLU A 59 -5.51 -1.99 10.03
CA GLU A 59 -6.91 -2.01 9.57
C GLU A 59 -7.85 -1.17 10.46
N ARG A 60 -7.64 -1.20 11.77
CA ARG A 60 -8.48 -0.46 12.74
C ARG A 60 -8.11 1.01 12.92
N ALA A 61 -7.00 1.47 12.35
CA ALA A 61 -6.54 2.85 12.55
C ALA A 61 -7.44 3.83 11.82
N GLU A 62 -8.03 4.84 12.48
CA GLU A 62 -8.98 5.76 11.83
C GLU A 62 -8.30 6.80 10.93
N ARG A 63 -7.11 7.24 11.31
CA ARG A 63 -6.32 8.23 10.57
C ARG A 63 -5.45 7.56 9.51
N PRO A 64 -5.49 8.00 8.24
CA PRO A 64 -4.56 7.49 7.23
C PRO A 64 -3.14 7.96 7.55
N SER A 65 -2.18 7.07 7.39
CA SER A 65 -0.75 7.39 7.43
C SER A 65 -0.32 8.13 6.15
N GLY A 66 -1.09 8.00 5.07
CA GLY A 66 -0.96 8.85 3.90
C GLY A 66 -1.92 8.47 2.77
N VAL A 67 -1.83 9.23 1.68
CA VAL A 67 -2.64 9.05 0.47
C VAL A 67 -1.75 9.11 -0.77
N ILE A 68 -2.07 8.28 -1.75
CA ILE A 68 -1.40 8.24 -3.06
C ILE A 68 -2.47 8.51 -4.13
N PHE A 69 -2.17 9.43 -5.04
CA PHE A 69 -3.01 9.72 -6.20
C PHE A 69 -2.57 8.88 -7.38
N LEU A 70 -3.48 8.03 -7.84
CA LEU A 70 -3.19 7.05 -8.89
C LEU A 70 -3.48 7.58 -10.29
N GLU A 71 -3.97 8.81 -10.43
CA GLU A 71 -4.18 9.41 -11.74
C GLU A 71 -2.86 9.42 -12.53
N SER A 72 -2.89 8.87 -13.74
CA SER A 72 -1.69 8.68 -14.58
C SER A 72 -0.61 7.78 -13.97
N SER A 73 -0.93 6.94 -12.97
CA SER A 73 -0.03 5.91 -12.47
C SER A 73 -0.12 4.65 -13.34
N TYR A 74 1.02 3.99 -13.54
CA TYR A 74 1.14 2.75 -14.30
C TYR A 74 1.91 1.72 -13.49
N CYS A 75 1.53 0.46 -13.62
CA CYS A 75 2.23 -0.67 -13.01
C CYS A 75 3.02 -1.39 -14.11
N GLU A 76 4.31 -1.60 -13.85
CA GLU A 76 5.10 -2.51 -14.67
C GLU A 76 5.07 -3.90 -14.02
N PRO A 77 4.85 -4.97 -14.80
CA PRO A 77 4.92 -6.34 -14.28
C PRO A 77 6.30 -6.59 -13.68
N ASN A 78 6.34 -6.86 -12.38
CA ASN A 78 7.59 -7.26 -11.75
C ASN A 78 7.80 -8.75 -11.99
N VAL A 79 8.51 -9.08 -13.06
CA VAL A 79 8.83 -10.46 -13.45
C VAL A 79 9.82 -11.17 -12.51
N ASN A 80 10.31 -10.49 -11.47
CA ASN A 80 11.36 -11.00 -10.59
C ASN A 80 10.86 -11.27 -9.17
N LEU A 81 9.72 -11.98 -9.05
CA LEU A 81 9.27 -12.52 -7.78
C LEU A 81 10.17 -13.71 -7.40
N LYS A 82 11.34 -13.43 -6.81
CA LYS A 82 11.97 -14.41 -5.93
C LYS A 82 11.04 -14.58 -4.73
N SER A 83 10.14 -15.55 -4.82
CA SER A 83 9.36 -16.02 -3.70
C SER A 83 10.35 -16.39 -2.59
N GLY A 84 10.31 -15.69 -1.45
CA GLY A 84 11.14 -16.00 -0.29
C GLY A 84 10.88 -17.38 0.33
N ARG A 85 10.11 -18.26 -0.34
CA ARG A 85 9.97 -19.67 0.01
C ARG A 85 11.04 -20.57 -0.60
N ASP A 86 11.83 -20.10 -1.56
CA ASP A 86 12.79 -20.95 -2.30
C ASP A 86 14.23 -20.95 -1.72
N ASP A 87 14.46 -20.32 -0.56
CA ASP A 87 15.80 -20.21 0.04
C ASP A 87 16.05 -21.24 1.18
N LYS A 88 15.37 -22.40 1.14
CA LYS A 88 15.56 -23.51 2.10
C LYS A 88 15.55 -24.90 1.45
N SER A 89 16.17 -25.07 0.28
CA SER A 89 16.38 -26.41 -0.32
C SER A 89 17.72 -26.55 -1.04
N GLY A 90 18.79 -25.98 -0.48
CA GLY A 90 20.12 -25.96 -1.11
C GLY A 90 21.31 -26.44 -0.27
N VAL A 91 21.12 -27.11 0.87
CA VAL A 91 22.25 -27.70 1.62
C VAL A 91 22.05 -29.20 1.79
N GLN A 92 22.38 -29.95 0.73
CA GLN A 92 22.86 -31.33 0.83
C GLN A 92 23.62 -31.72 -0.44
N GLN A 93 24.95 -31.64 -0.36
CA GLN A 93 25.99 -32.32 -1.15
C GLN A 93 27.30 -31.68 -0.70
N GLY A 94 28.33 -32.33 -0.20
CA GLY A 94 28.66 -33.74 0.02
C GLY A 94 30.20 -33.78 0.08
N VAL A 95 30.76 -34.37 1.14
CA VAL A 95 32.01 -35.16 1.15
C VAL A 95 31.86 -36.16 2.28
#